data_AF-A0AAW8LVC3-F1
#
_entry.id   AF-A0AAW8LVC3-F1
#
_cell.length_a   1.000
_cell.length_b   1.000
_cell.length_c   1.000
_cell.angle_alpha   90.00
_cell.angle_beta   90.00
_cell.angle_gamma   90.00
#
_symmetry.space_group_name_H-M   'P 1'
#
loop_
_entity.id
_entity.type
_entity.pdbx_description
1 polymer ?
#
loop_
_entity_poly.entity_id
_entity_poly.type
_entity_poly.pdbx_seq_one_letter_code
_entity_poly.pdbx_strand_id
1 'polypeptide(L)'
;MSGFIRFDFDGRLEEKAGQQFVSGRGMFNDGYTRIHRPEPHGFASSPPAGSKGLLLPSPGNPDFAVVLGLEHPGHRPADIPGGGSALYDASGNIIKVVMGDGIVVDVTGTAFQIRKGGVTLTVSAAGVDIQGGTVKHNGKDIGDTHRHTGVVQGSDQTGVPA
;
A
#
# COMPACT_ATOMS: atom_id res chain seq x y z
N MET A 1 38.69 2.22 -8.07
CA MET A 1 37.43 1.89 -8.78
C MET A 1 36.30 2.52 -8.00
N SER A 2 35.74 3.63 -8.50
CA SER A 2 34.46 4.14 -7.97
C SER A 2 33.37 3.49 -8.81
N GLY A 3 32.81 2.40 -8.28
CA GLY A 3 31.77 1.63 -8.94
C GLY A 3 30.65 1.40 -7.95
N PHE A 4 29.42 1.62 -8.39
CA PHE A 4 28.25 1.31 -7.58
C PHE A 4 28.23 -0.18 -7.22
N ILE A 5 27.82 -0.50 -6.00
CA ILE A 5 27.85 -1.87 -5.49
C ILE A 5 26.42 -2.39 -5.44
N ARG A 6 26.17 -3.57 -6.02
CA ARG A 6 24.89 -4.27 -5.81
C ARG A 6 24.76 -4.62 -4.34
N PHE A 7 23.61 -4.30 -3.76
CA PHE A 7 23.29 -4.58 -2.37
C PHE A 7 22.20 -5.63 -2.27
N ASP A 8 22.45 -6.69 -1.53
CA ASP A 8 21.49 -7.73 -1.20
C ASP A 8 21.03 -7.53 0.25
N PHE A 9 19.80 -7.03 0.42
CA PHE A 9 19.22 -6.75 1.73
C PHE A 9 18.92 -8.04 2.51
N ASP A 10 19.35 -8.11 3.76
CA ASP A 10 19.25 -9.33 4.58
C ASP A 10 17.99 -9.39 5.47
N GLY A 11 17.13 -8.36 5.44
CA GLY A 11 15.93 -8.26 6.26
C GLY A 11 16.07 -7.40 7.51
N ARG A 12 17.29 -7.00 7.90
CA ARG A 12 17.49 -6.16 9.10
C ARG A 12 17.31 -4.68 8.76
N LEU A 13 16.26 -4.10 9.34
CA LEU A 13 15.85 -2.72 9.15
C LEU A 13 15.66 -2.05 10.51
N GLU A 14 16.22 -0.86 10.66
CA GLU A 14 16.12 -0.03 11.86
C GLU A 14 15.52 1.33 11.48
N GLU A 15 14.48 1.75 12.20
CA GLU A 15 13.92 3.09 12.11
C GLU A 15 14.48 3.95 13.25
N LYS A 16 15.15 5.06 12.92
CA LYS A 16 15.73 5.96 13.93
C LYS A 16 15.58 7.41 13.49
N ALA A 17 14.96 8.22 14.36
CA ALA A 17 14.73 9.65 14.13
C ALA A 17 14.03 9.93 12.78
N GLY A 18 13.06 9.07 12.40
CA GLY A 18 12.30 9.20 11.15
C GLY A 18 13.07 8.83 9.87
N GLN A 19 14.19 8.13 9.99
CA GLN A 19 14.99 7.62 8.88
C GLN A 19 15.17 6.11 8.99
N GLN A 20 15.30 5.48 7.83
CA GLN A 20 15.46 4.05 7.73
C GLN A 20 16.92 3.65 7.48
N PHE A 21 17.39 2.65 8.23
CA PHE A 21 18.72 2.08 8.11
C PHE A 21 18.62 0.59 7.84
N VAL A 22 19.33 0.11 6.82
CA VAL A 22 19.24 -1.27 6.33
C VAL A 22 20.58 -1.98 6.43
N SER A 23 20.54 -3.30 6.57
CA SER A 23 21.73 -4.14 6.54
C SER A 23 21.64 -5.20 5.46
N GLY A 24 22.79 -5.66 4.99
CA GLY A 24 22.86 -6.55 3.86
C GLY A 24 24.27 -6.82 3.42
N ARG A 25 24.41 -7.31 2.20
CA ARG A 25 25.68 -7.72 1.63
C ARG A 25 25.97 -6.98 0.34
N GLY A 26 27.24 -6.61 0.15
CA GLY A 26 27.74 -5.96 -1.05
C GLY A 26 28.68 -6.85 -1.85
N MET A 27 29.63 -6.22 -2.54
CA MET A 27 30.65 -6.90 -3.33
C MET A 27 31.47 -7.86 -2.45
N PHE A 28 31.89 -8.99 -3.03
CA PHE A 28 32.64 -10.04 -2.32
C PHE A 28 31.95 -10.57 -1.03
N ASN A 29 30.63 -10.39 -0.91
CA ASN A 29 29.83 -10.80 0.25
C ASN A 29 30.11 -9.98 1.53
N ASP A 30 30.73 -8.81 1.39
CA ASP A 30 31.04 -7.89 2.49
C ASP A 30 29.77 -7.46 3.21
N GLY A 31 29.82 -7.49 4.54
CA GLY A 31 28.70 -7.13 5.39
C GLY A 31 28.61 -5.63 5.58
N TYR A 32 27.42 -5.08 5.28
CA TYR A 32 27.09 -3.68 5.53
C TYR A 32 25.97 -3.64 6.56
N THR A 33 26.14 -2.81 7.58
CA THR A 33 25.18 -2.72 8.69
C THR A 33 24.76 -1.28 8.91
N ARG A 34 23.46 -1.08 9.13
CA ARG A 34 22.88 0.24 9.45
C ARG A 34 23.25 1.31 8.42
N ILE A 35 23.16 0.96 7.13
CA ILE A 35 23.37 1.91 6.05
C ILE A 35 22.09 2.68 5.81
N HIS A 36 22.20 4.00 5.69
CA HIS A 36 21.03 4.86 5.49
C HIS A 36 20.36 4.57 4.14
N ARG A 37 19.03 4.39 4.16
CA ARG A 37 18.19 4.28 2.98
C ARG A 37 17.31 5.54 2.89
N PRO A 38 17.68 6.54 2.08
CA PRO A 38 16.86 7.73 1.94
C PRO A 38 15.53 7.41 1.25
N GLU A 39 14.43 7.88 1.83
CA GLU A 39 13.08 7.78 1.25
C GLU A 39 12.56 9.19 0.89
N PRO A 40 11.87 9.35 -0.26
CA PRO A 40 11.24 10.62 -0.60
C PRO A 40 10.05 10.91 0.32
N HIS A 41 9.81 12.19 0.62
CA HIS A 41 8.64 12.62 1.39
C HIS A 41 7.34 12.10 0.78
N GLY A 42 6.43 11.62 1.63
CA GLY A 42 5.13 11.07 1.20
C GLY A 42 5.18 9.59 0.80
N PHE A 43 6.35 8.95 0.90
CA PHE A 43 6.53 7.52 0.70
C PHE A 43 7.26 6.91 1.90
N ALA A 44 6.72 5.82 2.43
CA ALA A 44 7.37 5.01 3.46
C ALA A 44 7.15 3.55 3.10
N SER A 45 8.22 2.76 3.14
CA SER A 45 8.17 1.36 2.73
C SER A 45 9.10 0.50 3.58
N SER A 46 8.72 -0.75 3.80
CA SER A 46 9.55 -1.75 4.48
C SER A 46 9.80 -2.92 3.52
N PRO A 47 10.96 -2.95 2.82
CA PRO A 47 11.25 -3.99 1.86
C PRO A 47 11.45 -5.35 2.56
N PRO A 48 11.02 -6.47 1.97
CA PRO A 48 11.31 -7.80 2.51
C PRO A 48 12.77 -8.20 2.26
N ALA A 49 13.27 -9.14 3.07
CA ALA A 49 14.59 -9.74 2.86
C ALA A 49 14.74 -10.27 1.43
N GLY A 50 15.94 -10.16 0.86
CA GLY A 50 16.20 -10.52 -0.54
C GLY A 50 16.00 -9.39 -1.54
N SER A 51 15.46 -8.24 -1.12
CA SER A 51 15.40 -7.02 -1.95
C SER A 51 16.76 -6.58 -2.45
N LYS A 52 16.79 -6.00 -3.66
CA LYS A 52 18.01 -5.57 -4.34
C LYS A 52 18.12 -4.06 -4.32
N GLY A 53 19.29 -3.56 -3.96
CA GLY A 53 19.56 -2.13 -3.92
C GLY A 53 20.87 -1.77 -4.60
N LEU A 54 21.10 -0.46 -4.67
CA LEU A 54 22.36 0.13 -5.11
C LEU A 54 23.04 0.80 -3.92
N LEU A 55 24.14 0.22 -3.46
CA LEU A 55 24.99 0.81 -2.43
C LEU A 55 25.92 1.85 -3.08
N LEU A 56 25.86 3.06 -2.54
CA LEU A 56 26.67 4.21 -2.91
C LEU A 56 27.62 4.54 -1.76
N PRO A 57 28.85 4.00 -1.76
CA PRO A 57 29.85 4.39 -0.78
C PRO A 57 30.30 5.84 -1.03
N SER A 58 30.62 6.58 0.04
CA SER A 58 31.17 7.92 -0.06
C SER A 58 32.68 7.88 -0.29
N PRO A 59 33.20 8.41 -1.41
CA PRO A 59 34.63 8.49 -1.62
C PRO A 59 35.29 9.33 -0.52
N GLY A 60 36.26 8.76 0.20
CA GLY A 60 36.99 9.46 1.27
C GLY A 60 36.29 9.46 2.63
N ASN A 61 35.09 8.90 2.75
CA ASN A 61 34.41 8.69 4.03
C ASN A 61 33.86 7.26 4.12
N PRO A 62 34.64 6.29 4.65
CA PRO A 62 34.19 4.90 4.74
C PRO A 62 33.02 4.70 5.71
N ASP A 63 32.78 5.66 6.62
CA ASP A 63 31.68 5.62 7.58
C ASP A 63 30.35 6.12 6.98
N PHE A 64 30.36 6.61 5.74
CA PHE A 64 29.16 7.07 5.07
C PHE A 64 28.91 6.32 3.76
N ALA A 65 27.72 5.75 3.67
CA ALA A 65 27.17 5.21 2.45
C ALA A 65 25.64 5.34 2.48
N VAL A 66 25.03 5.28 1.32
CA VAL A 66 23.57 5.18 1.20
C VAL A 66 23.19 4.00 0.33
N VAL A 67 22.02 3.41 0.59
CA VAL A 67 21.41 2.40 -0.28
C VAL A 67 20.18 2.99 -0.94
N LEU A 68 20.15 2.95 -2.28
CA LEU A 68 18.98 3.32 -3.07
C LEU A 68 18.20 2.09 -3.50
N GLY A 69 16.88 2.25 -3.68
CA GLY A 69 15.98 1.19 -4.14
C GLY A 69 15.53 0.27 -3.01
N LEU A 70 15.76 -1.03 -3.20
CA LEU A 70 15.25 -2.19 -2.43
C LEU A 70 13.98 -2.82 -3.00
N GLU A 71 13.90 -2.89 -4.32
CA GLU A 71 12.90 -3.63 -5.06
C GLU A 71 13.13 -5.15 -4.92
N HIS A 72 12.06 -5.90 -4.69
CA HIS A 72 12.16 -7.36 -4.54
C HIS A 72 11.81 -8.07 -5.86
N PRO A 73 12.71 -8.90 -6.42
CA PRO A 73 12.49 -9.54 -7.73
C PRO A 73 11.29 -10.51 -7.73
N GLY A 74 10.97 -11.11 -6.58
CA GLY A 74 9.83 -12.02 -6.44
C GLY A 74 8.49 -11.34 -6.14
N HIS A 75 8.47 -10.04 -5.82
CA HIS A 75 7.22 -9.30 -5.52
C HIS A 75 6.91 -8.20 -6.53
N ARG A 76 7.87 -7.86 -7.41
CA ARG A 76 7.65 -6.91 -8.48
C ARG A 76 6.59 -7.45 -9.45
N PRO A 77 5.47 -6.73 -9.70
CA PRO A 77 4.47 -7.14 -10.69
C PRO A 77 5.09 -7.22 -12.10
N ALA A 78 4.85 -8.30 -12.83
CA ALA A 78 5.47 -8.54 -14.14
C ALA A 78 4.68 -7.98 -15.33
N ASP A 79 3.40 -7.71 -15.13
CA ASP A 79 2.38 -7.41 -16.16
C ASP A 79 2.10 -5.92 -16.35
N ILE A 80 2.97 -5.02 -15.89
CA ILE A 80 2.79 -3.57 -16.05
C ILE A 80 3.29 -3.15 -17.44
N PRO A 81 2.39 -2.71 -18.36
CA PRO A 81 2.80 -2.30 -19.70
C PRO A 81 3.60 -0.98 -19.67
N GLY A 82 4.28 -0.68 -20.79
CA GLY A 82 5.02 0.58 -20.94
C GLY A 82 4.13 1.80 -20.66
N GLY A 83 4.58 2.68 -19.76
CA GLY A 83 3.84 3.87 -19.31
C GLY A 83 2.90 3.64 -18.13
N GLY A 84 2.66 2.39 -17.72
CA GLY A 84 1.93 2.07 -16.50
C GLY A 84 2.77 2.25 -15.24
N SER A 85 2.11 2.39 -14.09
CA SER A 85 2.76 2.42 -12.78
C SER A 85 1.92 1.67 -11.74
N ALA A 86 2.56 1.25 -10.64
CA ALA A 86 1.85 0.62 -9.53
C ALA A 86 2.53 0.88 -8.18
N LEU A 87 1.71 0.97 -7.14
CA LEU A 87 2.12 0.83 -5.74
C LEU A 87 1.69 -0.55 -5.26
N TYR A 88 2.60 -1.34 -4.69
CA TYR A 88 2.35 -2.73 -4.33
C TYR A 88 3.08 -3.13 -3.05
N ASP A 89 2.65 -4.22 -2.42
CA ASP A 89 3.30 -4.82 -1.26
C ASP A 89 3.68 -6.29 -1.47
N ALA A 90 4.37 -6.88 -0.49
CA ALA A 90 4.81 -8.27 -0.52
C ALA A 90 3.66 -9.30 -0.38
N SER A 91 2.47 -8.86 0.02
CA SER A 91 1.26 -9.69 0.14
C SER A 91 0.47 -9.75 -1.18
N GLY A 92 0.89 -8.98 -2.19
CA GLY A 92 0.24 -8.91 -3.50
C GLY A 92 -0.85 -7.84 -3.60
N ASN A 93 -1.05 -7.01 -2.58
CA ASN A 93 -1.96 -5.87 -2.71
C ASN A 93 -1.36 -4.85 -3.67
N ILE A 94 -2.19 -4.24 -4.51
CA ILE A 94 -1.70 -3.36 -5.57
C ILE A 94 -2.70 -2.27 -5.95
N ILE A 95 -2.17 -1.07 -6.17
CA ILE A 95 -2.86 0.05 -6.84
C ILE A 95 -2.15 0.25 -8.17
N LYS A 96 -2.80 -0.13 -9.28
CA LYS A 96 -2.27 0.00 -10.64
C LYS A 96 -2.88 1.24 -11.31
N VAL A 97 -2.04 2.02 -11.99
CA VAL A 97 -2.45 3.06 -12.94
C VAL A 97 -1.98 2.61 -14.30
N VAL A 98 -2.90 2.04 -15.08
CA VAL A 98 -2.61 1.42 -16.38
C VAL A 98 -3.41 2.13 -17.46
N MET A 99 -2.72 2.57 -18.51
CA MET A 99 -3.33 3.26 -19.65
C MET A 99 -4.41 2.37 -20.27
N GLY A 100 -5.62 2.91 -20.44
CA GLY A 100 -6.78 2.17 -20.99
C GLY A 100 -7.71 1.60 -19.93
N ASP A 101 -7.15 1.04 -18.83
CA ASP A 101 -7.94 0.41 -17.76
C ASP A 101 -8.24 1.36 -16.58
N GLY A 102 -7.59 2.53 -16.54
CA GLY A 102 -7.78 3.54 -15.50
C GLY A 102 -6.99 3.22 -14.22
N ILE A 103 -7.62 3.43 -13.06
CA ILE A 103 -7.05 3.12 -11.75
C ILE A 103 -7.72 1.85 -11.22
N VAL A 104 -6.91 0.82 -10.97
CA VAL A 104 -7.36 -0.44 -10.39
C VAL A 104 -6.76 -0.59 -9.01
N VAL A 105 -7.62 -0.81 -8.01
CA VAL A 105 -7.21 -1.19 -6.66
C VAL A 105 -7.57 -2.66 -6.47
N ASP A 106 -6.56 -3.52 -6.46
CA ASP A 106 -6.70 -4.96 -6.32
C ASP A 106 -6.08 -5.40 -5.00
N VAL A 107 -6.90 -6.01 -4.15
CA VAL A 107 -6.56 -6.38 -2.77
C VAL A 107 -6.72 -7.88 -2.66
N THR A 108 -5.60 -8.58 -2.49
CA THR A 108 -5.55 -10.04 -2.30
C THR A 108 -5.96 -10.46 -0.89
N GLY A 109 -6.01 -9.50 0.04
CA GLY A 109 -6.48 -9.67 1.41
C GLY A 109 -8.00 -9.79 1.53
N THR A 110 -8.50 -9.67 2.77
CA THR A 110 -9.91 -9.96 3.08
C THR A 110 -10.89 -8.86 2.63
N ALA A 111 -10.44 -7.61 2.51
CA ALA A 111 -11.28 -6.49 2.10
C ALA A 111 -10.48 -5.24 1.71
N PHE A 112 -11.07 -4.42 0.83
CA PHE A 112 -10.70 -3.01 0.65
C PHE A 112 -11.53 -2.12 1.58
N GLN A 113 -10.90 -1.24 2.35
CA GLN A 113 -11.57 -0.41 3.35
C GLN A 113 -11.24 1.08 3.22
N ILE A 114 -12.28 1.92 3.30
CA ILE A 114 -12.16 3.38 3.46
C ILE A 114 -12.72 3.74 4.84
N ARG A 115 -11.90 4.39 5.68
CA ARG A 115 -12.25 4.72 7.06
C ARG A 115 -12.12 6.21 7.37
N LYS A 116 -13.07 6.77 8.12
CA LYS A 116 -12.98 8.12 8.70
C LYS A 116 -13.72 8.16 10.04
N GLY A 117 -12.99 8.27 11.14
CA GLY A 117 -13.58 8.19 12.48
C GLY A 117 -14.35 6.89 12.65
N GLY A 118 -15.62 6.98 13.05
CA GLY A 118 -16.50 5.83 13.24
C GLY A 118 -17.18 5.28 11.97
N VAL A 119 -16.84 5.78 10.78
CA VAL A 119 -17.44 5.33 9.50
C VAL A 119 -16.45 4.44 8.73
N THR A 120 -16.92 3.30 8.25
CA THR A 120 -16.17 2.37 7.40
C THR A 120 -16.98 1.97 6.16
N LEU A 121 -16.41 2.13 4.97
CA LEU A 121 -16.86 1.46 3.74
C LEU A 121 -15.94 0.26 3.50
N THR A 122 -16.52 -0.92 3.34
CA THR A 122 -15.82 -2.19 3.08
C THR A 122 -16.30 -2.77 1.77
N VAL A 123 -15.37 -3.02 0.84
CA VAL A 123 -15.62 -3.82 -0.37
C VAL A 123 -14.93 -5.17 -0.19
N SER A 124 -15.70 -6.25 -0.35
CA SER A 124 -15.23 -7.63 -0.23
C SER A 124 -15.87 -8.51 -1.30
N ALA A 125 -15.43 -9.77 -1.37
CA ALA A 125 -16.10 -10.77 -2.22
C ALA A 125 -17.58 -10.99 -1.87
N ALA A 126 -18.00 -10.67 -0.64
CA ALA A 126 -19.40 -10.79 -0.21
C ALA A 126 -20.26 -9.56 -0.56
N GLY A 127 -19.66 -8.48 -1.05
CA GLY A 127 -20.35 -7.23 -1.41
C GLY A 127 -19.78 -6.00 -0.72
N VAL A 128 -20.63 -4.97 -0.60
CA VAL A 128 -20.28 -3.66 -0.04
C VAL A 128 -21.03 -3.44 1.26
N ASP A 129 -20.30 -3.11 2.32
CA ASP A 129 -20.85 -2.73 3.63
C ASP A 129 -20.42 -1.30 3.99
N ILE A 130 -21.36 -0.50 4.50
CA ILE A 130 -21.11 0.84 5.01
C ILE A 130 -21.60 0.88 6.46
N GLN A 131 -20.65 0.87 7.39
CA GLN A 131 -20.91 0.87 8.82
C GLN A 131 -20.67 2.24 9.43
N GLY A 132 -21.57 2.64 10.33
CA GLY A 132 -21.52 3.92 11.04
C GLY A 132 -21.98 5.11 10.20
N GLY A 133 -22.44 6.17 10.87
CA GLY A 133 -22.91 7.39 10.21
C GLY A 133 -24.24 7.19 9.46
N THR A 134 -24.40 7.90 8.34
CA THR A 134 -25.59 7.82 7.46
C THR A 134 -25.16 7.63 6.02
N VAL A 135 -25.93 6.87 5.24
CA VAL A 135 -25.82 6.88 3.77
C VAL A 135 -26.88 7.83 3.23
N LYS A 136 -26.49 8.81 2.41
CA LYS A 136 -27.41 9.80 1.85
C LYS A 136 -27.37 9.81 0.33
N HIS A 137 -28.54 9.94 -0.30
CA HIS A 137 -28.67 10.26 -1.71
C HIS A 137 -29.38 11.62 -1.87
N ASN A 138 -28.74 12.58 -2.55
CA ASN A 138 -29.24 13.95 -2.71
C ASN A 138 -29.67 14.61 -1.38
N GLY A 139 -28.90 14.37 -0.32
CA GLY A 139 -29.17 14.90 1.03
C GLY A 139 -30.21 14.12 1.85
N LYS A 140 -30.89 13.13 1.28
CA LYS A 140 -31.87 12.29 1.98
C LYS A 140 -31.22 11.01 2.51
N ASP A 141 -31.49 10.67 3.76
CA ASP A 141 -31.09 9.39 4.36
C ASP A 141 -31.73 8.19 3.65
N ILE A 142 -30.91 7.19 3.35
CA ILE A 142 -31.30 5.91 2.77
C ILE A 142 -30.89 4.71 3.64
N GLY A 143 -30.49 4.96 4.89
CA GLY A 143 -30.21 3.93 5.88
C GLY A 143 -31.47 3.29 6.47
N ASP A 144 -31.29 2.49 7.52
CA ASP A 144 -32.36 1.81 8.26
C ASP A 144 -33.37 2.77 8.92
N THR A 145 -32.96 4.02 9.17
CA THR A 145 -33.83 5.05 9.75
C THR A 145 -34.65 5.86 8.74
N HIS A 146 -34.56 5.59 7.44
CA HIS A 146 -35.33 6.35 6.44
C HIS A 146 -36.84 6.13 6.61
N ARG A 147 -37.63 7.16 6.29
CA ARG A 147 -39.09 7.15 6.45
C ARG A 147 -39.81 7.69 5.23
N HIS A 148 -40.95 7.08 4.92
CA HIS A 148 -41.96 7.55 3.97
C HIS A 148 -43.04 8.35 4.71
N THR A 149 -43.36 9.55 4.23
CA THR A 149 -44.43 10.40 4.78
C THR A 149 -45.59 10.52 3.79
N GLY A 150 -46.79 10.87 4.25
CA GLY A 150 -47.97 11.02 3.37
C GLY A 150 -48.60 9.70 2.93
N VAL A 151 -48.33 8.62 3.65
CA VAL A 151 -48.92 7.29 3.38
C VAL A 151 -50.37 7.26 3.89
N VAL A 152 -51.30 6.81 3.04
CA VAL A 152 -52.65 6.41 3.46
C VAL A 152 -52.59 4.92 3.80
N GLN A 153 -52.85 4.59 5.06
CA GLN A 153 -52.69 3.23 5.58
C GLN A 153 -53.81 2.29 5.10
N GLY A 154 -53.44 1.12 4.56
CA GLY A 154 -54.36 0.03 4.22
C GLY A 154 -54.45 -1.03 5.34
N SER A 155 -55.18 -2.13 5.08
CA SER A 155 -55.32 -3.24 6.03
C SER A 155 -54.08 -4.14 6.16
N ASP A 156 -53.22 -4.13 5.14
CA ASP A 156 -52.11 -5.06 5.03
C ASP A 156 -50.79 -4.43 5.50
N GLN A 157 -49.89 -5.26 6.02
CA GLN A 157 -48.53 -4.87 6.40
C GLN A 157 -47.54 -5.42 5.37
N THR A 158 -46.58 -4.59 4.96
CA THR A 158 -45.47 -5.05 4.13
C THR A 158 -44.45 -5.82 4.97
N GLY A 159 -43.77 -6.79 4.37
CA GLY A 159 -42.60 -7.41 5.00
C GLY A 159 -41.40 -6.45 5.06
N VAL A 160 -40.31 -6.93 5.67
CA VAL A 160 -39.00 -6.27 5.54
C VAL A 160 -38.55 -6.30 4.07
N PRO A 161 -37.75 -5.31 3.60
CA PRO A 161 -37.11 -5.40 2.30
C PRO A 161 -36.37 -6.74 2.14
N ALA A 162 -36.50 -7.35 0.95
CA ALA A 162 -35.82 -8.60 0.59
C ALA A 162 -34.36 -8.35 0.20
#